data_AF-A0A0N0V271-F1
#
_entry.id   AF-A0A0N0V271-F1
#
_cell.length_a   1.000
_cell.length_b   1.000
_cell.length_c   1.000
_cell.angle_alpha   90.00
_cell.angle_beta   90.00
_cell.angle_gamma   90.00
#
_symmetry.space_group_name_H-M   'P 1'
#
loop_
_entity.id
_entity.type
_entity.pdbx_description
1 polymer ?
#
loop_
_entity_poly.entity_id
_entity_poly.type
_entity_poly.pdbx_seq_one_letter_code
_entity_poly.pdbx_strand_id
1 'polypeptide(L)'
;MKNTKKKIVIDESVSNTQWIRFDDFAKKQGIGTTNLLYLRQEYPGMPDGHILHHLLNKTTIFVTTDRPFHNKVLSEGIQSYYIDEKKIIGRPLPGIHFKHDRYKVKKNFIIKKDYKQPQPKIRTLLLPKSPIKLKKLKTKRRRIRNHFGGFDNLDQIAVTVSHKIKDSNSLIGIQIKVSSNIGIKAINASESYISEFVSLENQSIVTICYALILVIQLTLHSVKTVVYYDADTIDHSVSQSTIDPEDIYLRFFINLSECFDNLEFVPTSKGKYMEKLRKKLDVLLGNKKTNEIIIGNFMEYLELNAS
;
A
#
# COMPACT_ATOMS: atom_id res chain seq x y z
N MET A 1 -1.44 -3.70 47.20
CA MET A 1 -0.64 -3.35 46.00
C MET A 1 -1.31 -2.19 45.27
N LYS A 2 -0.63 -1.05 45.08
CA LYS A 2 -1.19 0.09 44.33
C LYS A 2 -1.40 -0.34 42.88
N ASN A 3 -2.66 -0.42 42.46
CA ASN A 3 -3.04 -0.68 41.07
C ASN A 3 -2.68 0.57 40.25
N THR A 4 -1.42 0.71 39.82
CA THR A 4 -1.02 1.73 38.85
C THR A 4 -1.87 1.50 37.60
N LYS A 5 -2.81 2.41 37.32
CA LYS A 5 -3.71 2.35 36.15
C LYS A 5 -2.86 2.29 34.88
N LYS A 6 -2.59 1.08 34.37
CA LYS A 6 -1.85 0.88 33.14
C LYS A 6 -2.71 1.36 31.97
N LYS A 7 -2.14 2.17 31.09
CA LYS A 7 -2.77 2.55 29.82
C LYS A 7 -2.74 1.34 28.88
N ILE A 8 -3.87 0.98 28.30
CA ILE A 8 -3.97 -0.08 27.29
C ILE A 8 -4.09 0.57 25.92
N VAL A 9 -3.12 0.30 25.05
CA VAL A 9 -3.12 0.77 23.67
C VAL A 9 -3.54 -0.38 22.76
N ILE A 10 -4.62 -0.18 22.01
CA ILE A 10 -5.27 -1.20 21.20
C ILE A 10 -4.99 -0.91 19.73
N ASP A 11 -4.29 -1.85 19.08
CA ASP A 11 -3.87 -1.72 17.69
C ASP A 11 -5.06 -1.67 16.71
N GLU A 12 -4.86 -1.02 15.57
CA GLU A 12 -5.86 -0.93 14.50
C GLU A 12 -6.27 -2.30 13.95
N SER A 13 -5.40 -3.30 14.11
CA SER A 13 -5.59 -4.65 13.61
C SER A 13 -6.50 -5.51 14.49
N VAL A 14 -6.85 -5.04 15.68
CA VAL A 14 -7.73 -5.74 16.64
C VAL A 14 -9.19 -5.46 16.27
N SER A 15 -10.00 -6.53 16.16
CA SER A 15 -11.45 -6.42 16.00
C SER A 15 -12.16 -6.23 17.34
N ASN A 16 -13.41 -5.76 17.31
CA ASN A 16 -14.23 -5.66 18.52
C ASN A 16 -14.39 -7.02 19.21
N THR A 17 -14.55 -8.11 18.44
CA THR A 17 -14.66 -9.47 18.98
C THR A 17 -13.37 -9.95 19.66
N GLN A 18 -12.20 -9.59 19.11
CA GLN A 18 -10.91 -9.88 19.74
C GLN A 18 -10.70 -9.05 21.00
N TRP A 19 -11.13 -7.78 20.98
CA TRP A 19 -11.06 -6.91 22.15
C TRP A 19 -11.92 -7.43 23.31
N ILE A 20 -13.17 -7.82 23.07
CA ILE A 20 -14.05 -8.38 24.11
C ILE A 20 -13.38 -9.56 24.82
N ARG A 21 -12.79 -10.48 24.05
CA ARG A 21 -12.06 -11.63 24.61
C ARG A 21 -10.84 -11.22 25.44
N PHE A 22 -10.15 -10.17 25.03
CA PHE A 22 -9.04 -9.64 25.80
C PHE A 22 -9.50 -8.98 27.09
N ASP A 23 -10.59 -8.21 27.07
CA ASP A 23 -11.15 -7.57 28.27
C ASP A 23 -11.55 -8.62 29.31
N ASP A 24 -12.18 -9.72 28.89
CA ASP A 24 -12.48 -10.86 29.78
C ASP A 24 -11.22 -11.50 30.36
N PHE A 25 -10.19 -11.69 29.53
CA PHE A 25 -8.89 -12.18 29.99
C PHE A 25 -8.23 -11.22 30.97
N ALA A 26 -8.22 -9.92 30.66
CA ALA A 26 -7.62 -8.87 31.47
C ALA A 26 -8.27 -8.81 32.85
N LYS A 27 -9.61 -8.85 32.92
CA LYS A 27 -10.37 -8.94 34.17
C LYS A 27 -9.96 -10.14 35.01
N LYS A 28 -9.85 -11.33 34.40
CA LYS A 28 -9.40 -12.56 35.10
C LYS A 28 -7.95 -12.48 35.60
N GLN A 29 -7.10 -11.70 34.94
CA GLN A 29 -5.70 -11.48 35.31
C GLN A 29 -5.52 -10.27 36.26
N GLY A 30 -6.59 -9.62 36.70
CA GLY A 30 -6.52 -8.42 37.54
C GLY A 30 -5.93 -7.19 36.83
N ILE A 31 -5.90 -7.20 35.50
CA ILE A 31 -5.44 -6.08 34.68
C ILE A 31 -6.58 -5.07 34.54
N GLY A 32 -6.40 -3.86 35.08
CA GLY A 32 -7.40 -2.80 34.96
C GLY A 32 -7.51 -2.27 33.53
N THR A 33 -8.73 -2.20 32.99
CA THR A 33 -9.04 -1.76 31.62
C THR A 33 -9.66 -0.36 31.53
N THR A 34 -9.35 0.52 32.49
CA THR A 34 -10.01 1.84 32.63
C THR A 34 -9.39 2.97 31.80
N ASN A 35 -8.18 2.79 31.26
CA ASN A 35 -7.48 3.80 30.46
C ASN A 35 -7.15 3.21 29.08
N LEU A 36 -8.11 3.30 28.16
CA LEU A 36 -8.03 2.69 26.82
C LEU A 36 -7.69 3.73 25.77
N LEU A 37 -6.79 3.37 24.85
CA LEU A 37 -6.49 4.14 23.64
C LEU A 37 -6.71 3.25 22.41
N TYR A 38 -7.76 3.54 21.64
CA TYR A 38 -8.04 2.86 20.38
C TYR A 38 -7.34 3.57 19.22
N LEU A 39 -6.28 2.97 18.68
CA LEU A 39 -5.50 3.61 17.60
C LEU A 39 -6.34 3.89 16.35
N ARG A 40 -7.31 3.03 16.04
CA ARG A 40 -8.21 3.19 14.89
C ARG A 40 -9.03 4.50 14.96
N GLN A 41 -9.34 4.96 16.17
CA GLN A 41 -10.18 6.14 16.41
C GLN A 41 -9.32 7.40 16.60
N GLU A 42 -8.26 7.30 17.40
CA GLU A 42 -7.50 8.46 17.86
C GLU A 42 -6.33 8.83 16.93
N TYR A 43 -5.68 7.80 16.35
CA TYR A 43 -4.50 7.97 15.49
C TYR A 43 -4.56 7.05 14.25
N PRO A 44 -5.64 7.12 13.45
CA PRO A 44 -5.84 6.23 12.31
C PRO A 44 -4.64 6.24 11.35
N GLY A 45 -4.15 5.05 11.02
CA GLY A 45 -3.06 4.83 10.10
C GLY A 45 -1.68 5.18 10.65
N MET A 46 -1.50 5.35 11.97
CA MET A 46 -0.18 5.66 12.55
C MET A 46 0.87 4.58 12.19
N PRO A 47 2.11 4.97 11.83
CA PRO A 47 3.20 4.02 11.59
C PRO A 47 3.60 3.26 12.87
N ASP A 48 3.95 1.98 12.75
CA ASP A 48 4.33 1.12 13.89
C ASP A 48 5.45 1.73 14.75
N GLY A 49 6.45 2.35 14.14
CA GLY A 49 7.54 3.00 14.88
C GLY A 49 7.09 4.25 15.64
N HIS A 50 6.14 5.03 15.11
CA HIS A 50 5.55 6.14 15.86
C HIS A 50 4.72 5.63 17.04
N ILE A 51 3.94 4.56 16.86
CA ILE A 51 3.20 3.93 17.98
C ILE A 51 4.19 3.53 19.07
N LEU A 52 5.26 2.82 18.70
CA LEU A 52 6.29 2.35 19.63
C LEU A 52 6.97 3.47 20.40
N HIS A 53 7.38 4.54 19.70
CA HIS A 53 8.20 5.59 20.30
C HIS A 53 7.42 6.70 20.99
N HIS A 54 6.13 6.87 20.69
CA HIS A 54 5.33 7.99 21.22
C HIS A 54 4.15 7.59 22.08
N LEU A 55 3.58 6.39 21.86
CA LEU A 55 2.36 5.97 22.58
C LEU A 55 2.64 4.87 23.61
N LEU A 56 3.74 4.14 23.45
CA LEU A 56 4.11 3.02 24.29
C LEU A 56 5.28 3.38 25.21
N ASN A 57 5.24 2.83 26.41
CA ASN A 57 6.30 2.89 27.41
C ASN A 57 6.15 1.71 28.39
N LYS A 58 7.07 1.59 29.36
CA LYS A 58 7.09 0.48 30.34
C LYS A 58 5.83 0.36 31.22
N THR A 59 4.99 1.40 31.27
CA THR A 59 3.72 1.40 32.02
C THR A 59 2.49 1.09 31.15
N THR A 60 2.69 0.92 29.85
CA THR A 60 1.61 0.62 28.89
C THR A 60 1.48 -0.88 28.61
N ILE A 61 0.26 -1.33 28.31
CA ILE A 61 -0.02 -2.64 27.75
C ILE A 61 -0.44 -2.46 26.30
N PHE A 62 0.26 -3.12 25.37
CA PHE A 62 -0.07 -3.06 23.95
C PHE A 62 -0.79 -4.33 23.48
N VAL A 63 -1.92 -4.17 22.82
CA VAL A 63 -2.73 -5.28 22.32
C VAL A 63 -2.77 -5.25 20.79
N THR A 64 -2.35 -6.33 20.14
CA THR A 64 -2.24 -6.38 18.67
C THR A 64 -2.54 -7.77 18.09
N THR A 65 -2.80 -7.82 16.78
CA THR A 65 -2.84 -9.06 15.99
C THR A 65 -1.64 -9.15 15.03
N ASP A 66 -0.73 -8.16 15.05
CA ASP A 66 0.50 -8.14 14.26
C ASP A 66 1.64 -8.86 15.01
N ARG A 67 1.99 -10.06 14.52
CA ARG A 67 3.00 -10.91 15.15
C ARG A 67 4.40 -10.25 15.17
N PRO A 68 4.96 -9.74 14.06
CA PRO A 68 6.21 -8.97 14.10
C PRO A 68 6.16 -7.80 15.07
N PHE A 69 5.09 -7.01 15.07
CA PHE A 69 5.04 -5.80 15.90
C PHE A 69 4.93 -6.14 17.39
N HIS A 70 4.16 -7.17 17.76
CA HIS A 70 4.14 -7.73 19.11
C HIS A 70 5.55 -8.09 19.62
N ASN A 71 6.32 -8.85 18.84
CA ASN A 71 7.68 -9.23 19.22
C ASN A 71 8.61 -8.00 19.33
N LYS A 72 8.44 -7.01 18.45
CA LYS A 72 9.19 -5.75 18.52
C LYS A 72 8.90 -4.99 19.82
N VAL A 73 7.62 -4.84 20.20
CA VAL A 73 7.21 -4.17 21.44
C VAL A 73 7.77 -4.88 22.67
N LEU A 74 7.71 -6.21 22.70
CA LEU A 74 8.31 -7.01 23.79
C LEU A 74 9.83 -6.81 23.88
N SER A 75 10.53 -6.67 22.76
CA SER A 75 11.98 -6.46 22.74
C SER A 75 12.42 -5.12 23.36
N GLU A 76 11.53 -4.13 23.39
CA GLU A 76 11.73 -2.85 24.09
C GLU A 76 11.39 -2.92 25.60
N GLY A 77 11.08 -4.11 26.12
CA GLY A 77 10.70 -4.32 27.51
C GLY A 77 9.30 -3.79 27.85
N ILE A 78 8.44 -3.62 26.84
CA ILE A 78 7.07 -3.14 27.00
C ILE A 78 6.11 -4.33 27.00
N GLN A 79 5.13 -4.33 27.91
CA GLN A 79 4.15 -5.40 27.99
C GLN A 79 3.26 -5.41 26.73
N SER A 80 3.18 -6.55 26.05
CA SER A 80 2.33 -6.72 24.88
C SER A 80 1.60 -8.05 24.90
N TYR A 81 0.39 -8.08 24.32
CA TYR A 81 -0.39 -9.28 24.08
C TYR A 81 -0.76 -9.38 22.60
N TYR A 82 -0.36 -10.50 22.00
CA TYR A 82 -0.84 -10.93 20.71
C TYR A 82 -2.16 -11.69 20.88
N ILE A 83 -3.16 -11.36 20.06
CA ILE A 83 -4.45 -12.02 20.04
C ILE A 83 -4.69 -12.66 18.67
N ASP A 84 -5.11 -13.91 18.66
CA ASP A 84 -5.75 -14.53 17.51
C ASP A 84 -7.11 -15.12 17.86
N GLU A 85 -7.71 -15.86 16.93
CA GLU A 85 -9.03 -16.48 17.12
C GLU A 85 -9.07 -17.46 18.30
N LYS A 86 -7.94 -18.03 18.74
CA LYS A 86 -7.90 -19.12 19.72
C LYS A 86 -7.14 -18.77 20.99
N LYS A 87 -6.16 -17.88 20.92
CA LYS A 87 -5.18 -17.66 22.00
C LYS A 87 -4.87 -16.18 22.21
N ILE A 88 -4.54 -15.88 23.46
CA ILE A 88 -3.93 -14.63 23.89
C ILE A 88 -2.54 -14.99 24.39
N ILE A 89 -1.51 -14.35 23.84
CA ILE A 89 -0.10 -14.68 24.09
C ILE A 89 0.64 -13.43 24.52
N GLY A 90 1.17 -13.42 25.74
CA GLY A 90 1.93 -12.30 26.31
C GLY A 90 3.46 -12.45 26.25
N ARG A 91 3.95 -13.43 25.49
CA ARG A 91 5.38 -13.78 25.37
C ARG A 91 5.81 -13.81 23.91
N PRO A 92 7.11 -13.69 23.60
CA PRO A 92 7.58 -13.68 22.22
C PRO A 92 7.10 -14.89 21.42
N LEU A 93 6.63 -14.63 20.20
CA LEU A 93 6.20 -15.68 19.27
C LEU A 93 7.42 -16.32 18.60
N PRO A 94 7.63 -17.64 18.72
CA PRO A 94 8.81 -18.31 18.17
C PRO A 94 8.82 -18.25 16.65
N GLY A 95 10.01 -18.07 16.06
CA GLY A 95 10.21 -17.99 14.61
C GLY A 95 9.69 -16.72 13.94
N ILE A 96 9.18 -15.74 14.70
CA ILE A 96 8.69 -14.47 14.15
C ILE A 96 9.75 -13.38 14.30
N HIS A 97 10.32 -12.98 13.17
CA HIS A 97 11.28 -11.88 13.10
C HIS A 97 10.60 -10.53 12.87
N PHE A 98 11.18 -9.47 13.43
CA PHE A 98 10.82 -8.09 13.16
C PHE A 98 12.02 -7.31 12.62
N LYS A 99 11.76 -6.16 12.01
CA LYS A 99 12.80 -5.24 11.54
C LYS A 99 12.86 -4.04 12.49
N HIS A 100 14.07 -3.59 12.78
CA HIS A 100 14.26 -2.31 13.45
C HIS A 100 13.86 -1.17 12.51
N ASP A 101 13.43 -0.05 13.11
CA ASP A 101 13.07 1.14 12.35
C ASP A 101 14.30 1.67 11.63
N ARG A 102 14.11 2.02 10.36
CA ARG A 102 15.17 2.54 9.48
C ARG A 102 15.24 4.06 9.48
N TYR A 103 14.34 4.70 10.20
CA TYR A 103 14.24 6.14 10.34
C TYR A 103 14.47 6.52 11.79
N LYS A 104 15.11 7.67 12.01
CA LYS A 104 15.17 8.27 13.34
C LYS A 104 13.87 9.00 13.60
N VAL A 105 13.12 8.53 14.59
CA VAL A 105 11.98 9.27 15.12
C VAL A 105 12.49 10.59 15.72
N LYS A 106 12.00 11.73 15.22
CA LYS A 106 12.43 13.05 15.69
C LYS A 106 12.02 13.23 17.16
N LYS A 107 12.91 13.80 17.99
CA LYS A 107 12.62 14.09 19.41
C LYS A 107 11.44 15.04 19.60
N ASN A 108 11.26 16.00 18.69
CA ASN A 108 10.15 16.98 18.71
C ASN A 108 9.01 16.58 17.77
N PHE A 109 8.73 15.28 17.65
CA PHE A 109 7.67 14.80 16.78
C PHE A 109 6.29 15.20 17.33
N ILE A 110 5.52 15.92 16.52
CA ILE A 110 4.13 16.25 16.81
C ILE A 110 3.26 15.12 16.30
N ILE A 111 2.58 14.42 17.21
CA ILE A 111 1.64 13.36 16.86
C ILE A 111 0.48 13.97 16.07
N LYS A 112 0.29 13.51 14.83
CA LYS A 112 -0.87 13.87 14.01
C LYS A 112 -2.11 13.13 14.50
N LYS A 113 -3.28 13.77 14.42
CA LYS A 113 -4.57 13.11 14.70
C LYS A 113 -4.98 12.13 13.59
N ASP A 114 -4.56 12.35 12.35
CA ASP A 114 -4.81 11.42 11.25
C ASP A 114 -3.52 11.22 10.43
N TYR A 115 -3.17 9.96 10.20
CA TYR A 115 -2.04 9.54 9.37
C TYR A 115 -2.50 8.88 8.06
N LYS A 116 -3.80 8.80 7.81
CA LYS A 116 -4.33 8.38 6.52
C LYS A 116 -4.00 9.43 5.48
N GLN A 117 -3.67 8.96 4.28
CA GLN A 117 -3.58 9.84 3.14
C GLN A 117 -4.97 10.27 2.67
N PRO A 118 -5.08 11.46 2.06
CA PRO A 118 -6.18 11.80 1.19
C PRO A 118 -6.45 10.67 0.18
N GLN A 119 -7.71 10.46 -0.15
CA GLN A 119 -8.10 9.45 -1.13
C GLN A 119 -9.00 10.13 -2.15
N PRO A 120 -8.69 10.07 -3.47
CA PRO A 120 -9.54 10.64 -4.47
C PRO A 120 -10.84 9.84 -4.52
N LYS A 121 -11.95 10.51 -4.83
CA LYS A 121 -13.29 9.89 -4.82
C LYS A 121 -13.35 8.64 -5.69
N ILE A 122 -12.70 8.69 -6.87
CA ILE A 122 -12.63 7.58 -7.83
C ILE A 122 -12.02 6.30 -7.22
N ARG A 123 -11.19 6.43 -6.17
CA ARG A 123 -10.45 5.29 -5.61
C ARG A 123 -11.36 4.15 -5.16
N THR A 124 -12.54 4.45 -4.61
CA THR A 124 -13.48 3.41 -4.15
C THR A 124 -13.96 2.53 -5.29
N LEU A 125 -14.15 3.12 -6.47
CA LEU A 125 -14.53 2.44 -7.72
C LEU A 125 -13.37 1.61 -8.28
N LEU A 126 -12.14 2.06 -8.07
CA LEU A 126 -10.94 1.35 -8.51
C LEU A 126 -10.52 0.18 -7.61
N LEU A 127 -11.16 -0.02 -6.45
CA LEU A 127 -10.74 -1.07 -5.52
C LEU A 127 -11.17 -2.47 -6.01
N PRO A 128 -10.31 -3.49 -5.87
CA PRO A 128 -10.70 -4.84 -6.23
C PRO A 128 -11.81 -5.35 -5.31
N LYS A 129 -12.82 -6.01 -5.87
CA LYS A 129 -13.96 -6.58 -5.11
C LYS A 129 -13.54 -7.76 -4.21
N SER A 130 -12.46 -8.47 -4.56
CA SER A 130 -11.98 -9.62 -3.80
C SER A 130 -11.41 -9.23 -2.42
N PRO A 131 -11.92 -9.81 -1.31
CA PRO A 131 -11.38 -9.57 0.04
C PRO A 131 -9.89 -9.89 0.17
N ILE A 132 -9.42 -10.91 -0.55
CA ILE A 132 -8.01 -11.31 -0.57
C ILE A 132 -7.15 -10.23 -1.23
N LYS A 133 -7.57 -9.72 -2.40
CA LYS A 133 -6.86 -8.64 -3.10
C LYS A 133 -6.87 -7.35 -2.26
N LEU A 134 -7.99 -7.02 -1.62
CA LEU A 134 -8.08 -5.88 -0.69
C LEU A 134 -7.13 -6.00 0.50
N LYS A 135 -7.04 -7.19 1.12
CA LYS A 135 -6.09 -7.45 2.21
C LYS A 135 -4.65 -7.29 1.75
N LYS A 136 -4.30 -7.80 0.56
CA LYS A 136 -2.97 -7.62 -0.05
C LYS A 136 -2.64 -6.13 -0.26
N LEU A 137 -3.57 -5.33 -0.80
CA LEU A 137 -3.39 -3.89 -0.96
C LEU A 137 -3.21 -3.17 0.38
N LYS A 138 -4.07 -3.45 1.38
CA LYS A 138 -3.93 -2.91 2.75
C LYS A 138 -2.54 -3.21 3.33
N THR A 139 -2.05 -4.44 3.13
CA THR A 139 -0.74 -4.88 3.60
C THR A 139 0.40 -4.15 2.90
N LYS A 140 0.34 -3.98 1.57
CA LYS A 140 1.32 -3.20 0.81
C LYS A 140 1.41 -1.76 1.33
N ARG A 141 0.27 -1.07 1.48
CA ARG A 141 0.23 0.30 2.01
C ARG A 141 0.85 0.42 3.40
N ARG A 142 0.49 -0.49 4.31
CA ARG A 142 1.09 -0.54 5.66
C ARG A 142 2.60 -0.72 5.61
N ARG A 143 3.10 -1.63 4.77
CA ARG A 143 4.54 -1.88 4.62
C ARG A 143 5.30 -0.66 4.10
N ILE A 144 4.75 0.06 3.12
CA ILE A 144 5.33 1.31 2.60
C ILE A 144 5.41 2.33 3.74
N ARG A 145 4.27 2.61 4.38
CA ARG A 145 4.19 3.56 5.49
C ARG A 145 5.18 3.24 6.62
N ASN A 146 5.26 1.98 7.04
CA ASN A 146 6.15 1.56 8.13
C ASN A 146 7.62 1.61 7.74
N HIS A 147 7.95 1.34 6.48
CA HIS A 147 9.34 1.41 5.99
C HIS A 147 9.87 2.85 6.01
N PHE A 148 9.02 3.81 5.66
CA PHE A 148 9.40 5.23 5.58
C PHE A 148 9.06 6.05 6.84
N GLY A 149 8.35 5.47 7.81
CA GLY A 149 7.95 6.17 9.03
C GLY A 149 6.80 7.17 8.84
N GLY A 150 5.95 6.92 7.85
CA GLY A 150 4.87 7.82 7.47
C GLY A 150 4.93 8.20 6.00
N PHE A 151 3.82 8.74 5.53
CA PHE A 151 3.68 9.17 4.14
C PHE A 151 4.38 10.49 3.84
N ASP A 152 4.55 11.36 4.84
CA ASP A 152 5.24 12.66 4.66
C ASP A 152 6.74 12.51 4.35
N ASN A 153 7.29 11.32 4.60
CA ASN A 153 8.68 11.00 4.32
C ASN A 153 8.89 10.39 2.92
N LEU A 154 7.81 10.26 2.14
CA LEU A 154 7.90 9.86 0.74
C LEU A 154 8.33 11.06 -0.09
N ASP A 155 9.18 10.81 -1.08
CA ASP A 155 9.71 11.85 -1.96
C ASP A 155 9.17 11.70 -3.38
N GLN A 156 9.43 10.54 -3.99
CA GLN A 156 9.04 10.27 -5.37
C GLN A 156 8.52 8.84 -5.53
N ILE A 157 7.53 8.72 -6.42
CA ILE A 157 7.02 7.47 -6.97
C ILE A 157 7.56 7.35 -8.38
N ALA A 158 8.33 6.30 -8.65
CA ALA A 158 8.80 5.97 -9.98
C ALA A 158 8.02 4.75 -10.47
N VAL A 159 7.25 4.93 -11.54
CA VAL A 159 6.50 3.86 -12.19
C VAL A 159 7.22 3.49 -13.48
N THR A 160 7.57 2.23 -13.67
CA THR A 160 8.09 1.72 -14.94
C THR A 160 7.01 0.84 -15.56
N VAL A 161 6.63 1.15 -16.80
CA VAL A 161 5.53 0.48 -17.49
C VAL A 161 5.91 0.13 -18.92
N SER A 162 5.56 -1.08 -19.34
CA SER A 162 5.80 -1.63 -20.68
C SER A 162 4.69 -2.64 -20.97
N HIS A 163 4.48 -2.96 -22.24
CA HIS A 163 3.63 -4.08 -22.63
C HIS A 163 4.26 -4.94 -23.71
N LYS A 164 3.70 -6.13 -23.91
CA LYS A 164 3.98 -6.97 -25.07
C LYS A 164 2.68 -7.52 -25.63
N ILE A 165 2.56 -7.55 -26.95
CA ILE A 165 1.34 -7.94 -27.64
C ILE A 165 1.55 -9.33 -28.24
N LYS A 166 0.56 -10.21 -28.04
CA LYS A 166 0.50 -11.51 -28.70
C LYS A 166 -0.95 -11.91 -28.92
N ASP A 167 -1.31 -12.27 -30.15
CA ASP A 167 -2.65 -12.78 -30.51
C ASP A 167 -3.79 -11.84 -30.02
N SER A 168 -3.65 -10.53 -30.24
CA SER A 168 -4.57 -9.47 -29.78
C SER A 168 -4.74 -9.32 -28.26
N ASN A 169 -3.90 -10.00 -27.48
CA ASN A 169 -3.84 -9.87 -26.03
C ASN A 169 -2.57 -9.10 -25.62
N SER A 170 -2.72 -8.08 -24.79
CA SER A 170 -1.63 -7.27 -24.27
C SER A 170 -1.23 -7.78 -22.88
N LEU A 171 0.03 -8.19 -22.74
CA LEU A 171 0.64 -8.45 -21.44
C LEU A 171 1.34 -7.19 -20.94
N ILE A 172 0.70 -6.52 -20.00
CA ILE A 172 1.15 -5.28 -19.37
C ILE A 172 2.00 -5.60 -18.15
N GLY A 173 3.17 -4.97 -18.05
CA GLY A 173 4.04 -5.03 -16.89
C GLY A 173 4.14 -3.67 -16.21
N ILE A 174 3.96 -3.63 -14.89
CA ILE A 174 4.05 -2.41 -14.08
C ILE A 174 4.94 -2.67 -12.87
N GLN A 175 5.95 -1.83 -12.68
CA GLN A 175 6.78 -1.79 -11.47
C GLN A 175 6.68 -0.40 -10.82
N ILE A 176 6.35 -0.36 -9.52
CA ILE A 176 6.23 0.86 -8.72
C ILE A 176 7.33 0.86 -7.67
N LYS A 177 8.16 1.90 -7.70
CA LYS A 177 9.19 2.17 -6.71
C LYS A 177 8.89 3.43 -5.93
N VAL A 178 9.26 3.42 -4.66
CA VAL A 178 9.05 4.55 -3.76
C VAL A 178 10.39 4.93 -3.14
N SER A 179 10.77 6.20 -3.24
CA SER A 179 11.94 6.81 -2.59
C SER A 179 11.52 7.67 -1.40
N SER A 180 12.52 8.11 -0.62
CA SER A 180 12.31 8.98 0.53
C SER A 180 13.20 10.21 0.48
N ASN A 181 12.75 11.27 1.12
CA ASN A 181 13.48 12.53 1.31
C ASN A 181 14.38 12.49 2.57
N ILE A 182 14.33 11.40 3.34
CA ILE A 182 15.06 11.22 4.60
C ILE A 182 16.18 10.16 4.51
N GLY A 183 16.70 9.88 3.31
CA GLY A 183 17.86 9.01 3.12
C GLY A 183 17.59 7.51 3.35
N ILE A 184 16.32 7.09 3.45
CA ILE A 184 15.95 5.67 3.52
C ILE A 184 16.01 5.07 2.11
N LYS A 185 16.62 3.89 2.02
CA LYS A 185 16.69 3.12 0.77
C LYS A 185 15.30 2.91 0.16
N ALA A 186 15.18 3.26 -1.11
CA ALA A 186 13.99 3.03 -1.92
C ALA A 186 13.58 1.55 -1.96
N ILE A 187 12.28 1.30 -2.12
CA ILE A 187 11.71 -0.06 -2.18
C ILE A 187 10.94 -0.28 -3.47
N ASN A 188 10.85 -1.54 -3.90
CA ASN A 188 9.84 -1.98 -4.86
C ASN A 188 8.52 -2.14 -4.10
N ALA A 189 7.61 -1.18 -4.27
CA ALA A 189 6.33 -1.13 -3.58
C ALA A 189 5.31 -2.08 -4.21
N SER A 190 5.34 -2.22 -5.54
CA SER A 190 4.48 -3.14 -6.25
C SER A 190 5.09 -3.56 -7.58
N GLU A 191 4.81 -4.79 -7.95
CA GLU A 191 5.07 -5.33 -9.28
C GLU A 191 3.82 -6.08 -9.71
N SER A 192 3.38 -5.91 -10.95
CA SER A 192 2.10 -6.45 -11.43
C SER A 192 2.18 -6.74 -12.93
N TYR A 193 1.60 -7.87 -13.31
CA TYR A 193 1.53 -8.35 -14.68
C TYR A 193 0.07 -8.62 -15.01
N ILE A 194 -0.45 -7.97 -16.05
CA ILE A 194 -1.86 -7.95 -16.38
C ILE A 194 -2.02 -8.39 -17.84
N SER A 195 -2.85 -9.39 -18.06
CA SER A 195 -3.25 -9.82 -19.41
C SER A 195 -4.57 -9.14 -19.75
N GLU A 196 -4.58 -8.28 -20.75
CA GLU A 196 -5.76 -7.52 -21.15
C GLU A 196 -6.08 -7.72 -22.63
N PHE A 197 -7.36 -7.92 -22.93
CA PHE A 197 -7.84 -8.00 -24.30
C PHE A 197 -8.44 -6.65 -24.70
N VAL A 198 -7.75 -5.93 -25.57
CA VAL A 198 -8.16 -4.61 -26.04
C VAL A 198 -7.65 -4.36 -27.47
N SER A 199 -8.40 -3.58 -28.25
CA SER A 199 -8.01 -3.19 -29.61
C SER A 199 -6.64 -2.51 -29.61
N LEU A 200 -5.86 -2.72 -30.68
CA LEU A 200 -4.48 -2.25 -30.80
C LEU A 200 -4.36 -0.74 -30.57
N GLU A 201 -5.32 0.04 -31.07
CA GLU A 201 -5.36 1.50 -30.92
C GLU A 201 -5.43 1.98 -29.45
N ASN A 202 -6.02 1.17 -28.57
CA ASN A 202 -6.26 1.53 -27.17
C ASN A 202 -5.23 0.91 -26.20
N GLN A 203 -4.31 0.08 -26.69
CA GLN A 203 -3.38 -0.65 -25.82
C GLN A 203 -2.45 0.27 -25.03
N SER A 204 -1.93 1.32 -25.64
CA SER A 204 -1.06 2.29 -24.98
C SER A 204 -1.77 2.99 -23.82
N ILE A 205 -2.97 3.54 -24.07
CA ILE A 205 -3.70 4.29 -23.05
C ILE A 205 -4.17 3.38 -21.91
N VAL A 206 -4.67 2.18 -22.22
CA VAL A 206 -5.05 1.18 -21.20
C VAL A 206 -3.86 0.78 -20.34
N THR A 207 -2.68 0.60 -20.95
CA THR A 207 -1.44 0.28 -20.24
C THR A 207 -1.08 1.36 -19.23
N ILE A 208 -1.15 2.63 -19.61
CA ILE A 208 -0.89 3.75 -18.72
C ILE A 208 -1.96 3.87 -17.64
N CYS A 209 -3.24 3.71 -17.97
CA CYS A 209 -4.33 3.75 -17.00
C CYS A 209 -4.16 2.69 -15.91
N TYR A 210 -3.76 1.46 -16.26
CA TYR A 210 -3.46 0.42 -15.27
C TYR A 210 -2.33 0.82 -14.31
N ALA A 211 -1.30 1.51 -14.81
CA ALA A 211 -0.24 2.06 -13.97
C ALA A 211 -0.78 3.11 -12.98
N LEU A 212 -1.58 4.06 -13.45
CA LEU A 212 -2.19 5.10 -12.60
C LEU A 212 -3.16 4.52 -11.57
N ILE A 213 -4.02 3.58 -11.97
CA ILE A 213 -4.93 2.84 -11.08
C ILE A 213 -4.16 2.21 -9.93
N LEU A 214 -3.03 1.55 -10.22
CA LEU A 214 -2.26 0.86 -9.20
C LEU A 214 -1.63 1.84 -8.19
N VAL A 215 -1.19 3.02 -8.62
CA VAL A 215 -0.69 4.09 -7.75
C VAL A 215 -1.83 4.66 -6.87
N ILE A 216 -3.02 4.88 -7.43
CA ILE A 216 -4.20 5.36 -6.68
C ILE A 216 -4.68 4.31 -5.66
N GLN A 217 -4.76 3.03 -6.04
CA GLN A 217 -5.11 1.93 -5.14
C GLN A 217 -4.18 1.84 -3.93
N LEU A 218 -2.88 2.12 -4.16
CA LEU A 218 -1.85 2.19 -3.12
C LEU A 218 -1.84 3.49 -2.31
N THR A 219 -2.70 4.46 -2.63
CA THR A 219 -2.72 5.81 -2.03
C THR A 219 -1.33 6.42 -2.08
N LEU A 220 -0.82 6.64 -3.29
CA LEU A 220 0.49 7.26 -3.53
C LEU A 220 0.40 8.45 -4.51
N HIS A 221 -0.81 8.81 -4.96
CA HIS A 221 -1.07 9.84 -5.98
C HIS A 221 -0.72 11.27 -5.53
N SER A 222 -0.68 11.53 -4.22
CA SER A 222 -0.29 12.83 -3.64
C SER A 222 1.23 13.02 -3.52
N VAL A 223 2.01 12.02 -3.91
CA VAL A 223 3.48 12.09 -3.96
C VAL A 223 3.89 12.31 -5.41
N LYS A 224 4.96 13.09 -5.65
CA LYS A 224 5.50 13.32 -7.00
C LYS A 224 5.65 11.99 -7.73
N THR A 225 4.93 11.81 -8.83
CA THR A 225 4.85 10.56 -9.58
C THR A 225 5.43 10.75 -10.97
N VAL A 226 6.41 9.93 -11.33
CA VAL A 226 7.02 9.92 -12.67
C VAL A 226 6.79 8.54 -13.29
N VAL A 227 6.11 8.52 -14.43
CA VAL A 227 5.80 7.33 -15.23
C VAL A 227 6.81 7.21 -16.37
N TYR A 228 7.78 6.33 -16.19
CA TYR A 228 8.74 5.93 -17.22
C TYR A 228 8.09 4.84 -18.09
N TYR A 229 7.58 5.23 -19.25
CA TYR A 229 6.92 4.32 -20.17
C TYR A 229 7.85 3.88 -21.29
N ASP A 230 7.61 2.66 -21.76
CA ASP A 230 8.39 2.02 -22.82
C ASP A 230 8.09 2.68 -24.18
N ALA A 231 8.98 3.56 -24.61
CA ALA A 231 8.81 4.31 -25.86
C ALA A 231 8.84 3.44 -27.13
N ASP A 232 9.31 2.19 -27.02
CA ASP A 232 9.40 1.27 -28.17
C ASP A 232 8.08 0.49 -28.38
N THR A 233 7.14 0.58 -27.43
CA THR A 233 5.87 -0.18 -27.46
C THR A 233 4.65 0.66 -27.14
N ILE A 234 4.80 1.68 -26.29
CA ILE A 234 3.73 2.58 -25.87
C ILE A 234 3.86 3.88 -26.64
N ASP A 235 3.03 4.03 -27.66
CA ASP A 235 2.81 5.32 -28.32
C ASP A 235 2.00 6.22 -27.38
N HIS A 236 2.61 7.33 -26.95
CA HIS A 236 2.00 8.27 -26.01
C HIS A 236 1.59 9.56 -26.72
N SER A 237 0.65 9.44 -27.65
CA SER A 237 -0.06 10.57 -28.26
C SER A 237 -0.98 11.33 -27.28
N VAL A 238 -1.05 10.89 -26.01
CA VAL A 238 -1.90 11.46 -24.94
C VAL A 238 -1.59 12.93 -24.60
N SER A 239 -0.53 13.50 -25.19
CA SER A 239 -0.16 14.92 -25.03
C SER A 239 -0.54 15.82 -26.22
N GLN A 240 -1.07 15.27 -27.33
CA GLN A 240 -1.21 16.02 -28.59
C GLN A 240 -2.54 15.86 -29.34
N SER A 241 -3.48 15.03 -28.91
CA SER A 241 -4.79 14.94 -29.54
C SER A 241 -5.78 15.93 -28.93
N THR A 242 -6.52 16.63 -29.79
CA THR A 242 -7.83 17.22 -29.43
C THR A 242 -8.65 16.14 -28.73
N ILE A 243 -9.17 16.45 -27.54
CA ILE A 243 -10.03 15.54 -26.78
C ILE A 243 -11.23 15.22 -27.66
N ASP A 244 -11.30 14.00 -28.19
CA ASP A 244 -12.53 13.48 -28.76
C ASP A 244 -13.50 13.27 -27.59
N PRO A 245 -14.63 14.00 -27.54
CA PRO A 245 -15.63 13.81 -26.51
C PRO A 245 -16.20 12.38 -26.49
N GLU A 246 -16.05 11.59 -27.53
CA GLU A 246 -16.59 10.22 -27.53
C GLU A 246 -15.54 9.17 -27.09
N ASP A 247 -14.27 9.54 -26.92
CA ASP A 247 -13.23 8.61 -26.47
C ASP A 247 -13.27 8.39 -24.95
N ILE A 248 -13.96 7.32 -24.56
CA ILE A 248 -14.10 6.89 -23.16
C ILE A 248 -12.76 6.53 -22.50
N TYR A 249 -11.77 6.05 -23.26
CA TYR A 249 -10.45 5.69 -22.72
C TYR A 249 -9.66 6.95 -22.38
N LEU A 250 -9.70 7.95 -23.26
CA LEU A 250 -9.06 9.25 -23.05
C LEU A 250 -9.67 10.00 -21.86
N ARG A 251 -11.01 10.05 -21.79
CA ARG A 251 -11.71 10.64 -20.63
C ARG A 251 -11.30 9.97 -19.32
N PHE A 252 -11.26 8.65 -19.30
CA PHE A 252 -10.87 7.92 -18.10
C PHE A 252 -9.41 8.15 -17.72
N PHE A 253 -8.50 8.20 -18.70
CA PHE A 253 -7.11 8.59 -18.46
C PHE A 253 -6.99 9.99 -17.84
N ILE A 254 -7.73 10.97 -18.38
CA ILE A 254 -7.75 12.35 -17.86
C ILE A 254 -8.23 12.34 -16.40
N ASN A 255 -9.38 11.70 -16.13
CA ASN A 255 -9.93 11.58 -14.77
C ASN A 255 -8.93 10.95 -13.78
N LEU A 256 -8.19 9.92 -14.21
CA LEU A 256 -7.14 9.32 -13.40
C LEU A 256 -5.97 10.28 -13.18
N SER A 257 -5.54 11.01 -14.21
CA SER A 257 -4.41 11.93 -14.16
C SER A 257 -4.68 13.13 -13.26
N GLU A 258 -5.91 13.66 -13.26
CA GLU A 258 -6.36 14.74 -12.38
C GLU A 258 -6.33 14.37 -10.89
N CYS A 259 -6.23 13.08 -10.54
CA CYS A 259 -6.09 12.65 -9.16
C CYS A 259 -4.68 12.87 -8.59
N PHE A 260 -3.70 13.27 -9.40
CA PHE A 260 -2.29 13.38 -9.00
C PHE A 260 -1.89 14.85 -8.83
N ASP A 261 -1.23 15.15 -7.71
CA ASP A 261 -0.75 16.51 -7.45
C ASP A 261 0.42 16.90 -8.37
N ASN A 262 1.26 15.92 -8.73
CA ASN A 262 2.41 16.08 -9.60
C ASN A 262 2.64 14.79 -10.38
N LEU A 263 2.24 14.77 -11.65
CA LEU A 263 2.36 13.63 -12.55
C LEU A 263 3.19 14.00 -13.79
N GLU A 264 4.22 13.22 -14.06
CA GLU A 264 5.11 13.39 -15.20
C GLU A 264 5.22 12.08 -15.99
N PHE A 265 5.23 12.17 -17.31
CA PHE A 265 5.42 11.04 -18.22
C PHE A 265 6.75 11.17 -18.95
N VAL A 266 7.58 10.14 -18.90
CA VAL A 266 8.92 10.15 -19.49
C VAL A 266 9.08 8.96 -20.45
N PRO A 267 9.16 9.18 -21.78
CA PRO A 267 9.45 8.12 -22.73
C PRO A 267 10.84 7.54 -22.47
N THR A 268 10.93 6.22 -22.39
CA THR A 268 12.17 5.52 -22.03
C THR A 268 12.42 4.33 -22.94
N SER A 269 13.42 4.41 -23.82
CA SER A 269 13.86 3.29 -24.67
C SER A 269 14.98 2.43 -24.04
N LYS A 270 15.69 2.95 -23.03
CA LYS A 270 16.83 2.28 -22.38
C LYS A 270 16.82 2.44 -20.86
N GLY A 271 17.46 1.51 -20.16
CA GLY A 271 17.68 1.62 -18.72
C GLY A 271 17.42 0.32 -17.96
N LYS A 272 18.16 0.13 -16.87
CA LYS A 272 18.17 -1.12 -16.09
C LYS A 272 16.79 -1.61 -15.66
N TYR A 273 15.85 -0.71 -15.35
CA TYR A 273 14.51 -1.10 -14.91
C TYR A 273 13.61 -1.47 -16.08
N MET A 274 13.65 -0.69 -17.17
CA MET A 274 12.90 -0.99 -18.39
C MET A 274 13.35 -2.31 -19.01
N GLU A 275 14.66 -2.53 -19.14
CA GLU A 275 15.22 -3.77 -19.66
C GLU A 275 14.86 -5.00 -18.81
N LYS A 276 14.83 -4.84 -17.48
CA LYS A 276 14.39 -5.91 -16.57
C LYS A 276 12.91 -6.23 -16.75
N LEU A 277 12.09 -5.21 -16.91
CA LEU A 277 10.66 -5.37 -17.13
C LEU A 277 10.38 -6.08 -18.45
N ARG A 278 11.01 -5.64 -19.55
CA ARG A 278 10.93 -6.29 -20.87
C ARG A 278 11.33 -7.76 -20.81
N LYS A 279 12.50 -8.08 -20.23
CA LYS A 279 12.96 -9.47 -20.06
C LYS A 279 11.96 -10.32 -19.28
N LYS A 280 11.36 -9.77 -18.23
CA LYS A 280 10.36 -10.49 -17.43
C LYS A 280 9.05 -10.69 -18.21
N LEU A 281 8.63 -9.72 -19.02
CA LEU A 281 7.49 -9.87 -19.92
C LEU A 281 7.72 -10.96 -20.97
N ASP A 282 8.91 -11.02 -21.59
CA ASP A 282 9.26 -12.06 -22.56
C ASP A 282 9.19 -13.47 -21.93
N VAL A 283 9.70 -13.62 -20.70
CA VAL A 283 9.60 -14.88 -19.93
C VAL A 283 8.15 -15.27 -19.64
N LEU A 284 7.32 -14.31 -19.24
CA LEU A 284 5.91 -14.55 -18.90
C LEU A 284 5.07 -14.88 -20.14
N LEU A 285 5.31 -14.23 -21.27
CA LEU A 285 4.68 -14.57 -22.55
C LEU A 285 4.97 -16.00 -23.00
N GLY A 286 6.20 -16.48 -22.75
CA GLY A 286 6.61 -17.85 -23.05
C GLY A 286 6.01 -18.90 -22.11
N ASN A 287 5.55 -18.51 -20.92
CA ASN A 287 5.12 -19.44 -19.87
C ASN A 287 3.64 -19.26 -19.47
N LYS A 288 2.74 -19.95 -20.17
CA LYS A 288 1.29 -19.86 -19.98
C LYS A 288 0.74 -20.41 -18.64
N LYS A 289 1.56 -21.03 -17.77
CA LYS A 289 1.11 -21.66 -16.50
C LYS A 289 1.54 -20.93 -15.23
N THR A 290 1.78 -19.62 -15.32
CA THR A 290 2.20 -18.82 -14.16
C THR A 290 1.01 -18.18 -13.43
N ASN A 291 1.03 -18.24 -12.10
CA ASN A 291 0.07 -17.54 -11.23
C ASN A 291 0.42 -16.05 -11.03
N GLU A 292 1.46 -15.55 -11.72
CA GLU A 292 1.90 -14.15 -11.62
C GLU A 292 1.04 -13.20 -12.47
N ILE A 293 0.41 -13.70 -13.54
CA ILE A 293 -0.40 -12.92 -14.46
C ILE A 293 -1.83 -12.85 -13.94
N ILE A 294 -2.38 -11.63 -13.91
CA ILE A 294 -3.77 -11.39 -13.55
C ILE A 294 -4.54 -11.09 -14.84
N ILE A 295 -5.70 -11.71 -15.02
CA ILE A 295 -6.61 -11.37 -16.11
C ILE A 295 -7.20 -9.98 -15.80
N GLY A 296 -6.99 -9.05 -16.74
CA GLY A 296 -7.55 -7.71 -16.75
C GLY A 296 -9.02 -7.72 -17.16
N ASN A 297 -9.71 -6.66 -16.80
CA ASN A 297 -11.04 -6.35 -17.30
C ASN A 297 -11.19 -4.83 -17.28
N PHE A 298 -10.53 -4.17 -18.22
CA PHE A 298 -10.47 -2.71 -18.22
C PHE A 298 -11.85 -2.07 -18.38
N MET A 299 -12.75 -2.73 -19.11
CA MET A 299 -14.13 -2.27 -19.31
C MET A 299 -14.88 -2.10 -17.99
N GLU A 300 -14.64 -2.96 -16.99
CA GLU A 300 -15.24 -2.82 -15.65
C GLU A 300 -14.90 -1.46 -15.02
N TYR A 301 -13.70 -0.92 -15.24
CA TYR A 301 -13.35 0.41 -14.74
C TYR A 301 -14.05 1.53 -15.50
N LEU A 302 -14.21 1.38 -16.82
CA LEU A 302 -14.89 2.38 -17.65
C LEU A 302 -16.38 2.50 -17.29
N GLU A 303 -17.07 1.37 -17.18
CA GLU A 303 -18.50 1.32 -16.81
C GLU A 303 -18.76 1.97 -15.45
N LEU A 304 -17.88 1.71 -14.47
CA LEU A 304 -17.99 2.29 -13.13
C LEU A 304 -17.75 3.80 -13.10
N ASN A 305 -17.12 4.38 -14.12
CA ASN A 305 -16.83 5.82 -14.21
C ASN A 305 -17.80 6.58 -15.14
N ALA A 306 -18.59 5.87 -15.93
CA ALA A 306 -19.67 6.45 -16.73
C ALA A 306 -20.99 6.59 -15.96
N SER A 307 -21.09 5.97 -14.79
CA SER A 307 -22.26 5.95 -13.88
C SER A 307 -22.17 7.03 -12.80
#